data_AF-A0A7R7CLF4-F1
#
_entry.id   AF-A0A7R7CLF4-F1
#
_cell.length_a   1.000
_cell.length_b   1.000
_cell.length_c   1.000
_cell.angle_alpha   90.00
_cell.angle_beta   90.00
_cell.angle_gamma   90.00
#
_symmetry.space_group_name_H-M   'P 1'
#
loop_
_entity.id
_entity.type
_entity.pdbx_description
1 polymer ?
#
loop_
_entity_poly.entity_id
_entity_poly.type
_entity_poly.pdbx_seq_one_letter_code
_entity_poly.pdbx_strand_id
1 'polypeptide(L)' 'MSTHSKDGREWAKLSQLKLGDRIATDGDFTCGISNKTLAIERDDHGLYVPCDEGNHYLDGQADDGEHLVGIWPAE' A
#
# COMPACT_ATOMS: atom_id res chain seq x y z
N MET A 1 2.48 17.31 -0.04
CA MET A 1 2.65 15.86 0.25
C MET A 1 4.06 15.45 -0.16
N SER A 2 4.69 14.54 0.58
CA SER A 2 6.00 13.99 0.22
C SER A 2 5.77 12.71 -0.58
N THR A 3 6.49 12.55 -1.70
CA THR A 3 6.46 11.33 -2.51
C THR A 3 7.44 10.26 -2.01
N HIS A 4 8.15 10.56 -0.90
CA HIS A 4 9.22 9.75 -0.32
C HIS A 4 9.15 9.73 1.21
N SER A 5 9.75 8.70 1.82
CA SER A 5 10.07 8.63 3.26
C SER A 5 11.07 9.68 3.69
N LYS A 6 11.20 9.82 5.01
CA LYS A 6 12.29 10.54 5.68
C LYS A 6 13.70 10.08 5.26
N ASP A 7 13.88 8.82 4.88
CA ASP A 7 15.16 8.26 4.40
C ASP A 7 15.35 8.36 2.88
N GLY A 8 14.38 8.95 2.16
CA GLY A 8 14.47 9.19 0.72
C GLY A 8 14.04 8.02 -0.16
N ARG A 9 13.39 6.97 0.36
CA ARG A 9 12.78 5.90 -0.45
C ARG A 9 11.44 6.37 -1.05
N GLU A 10 11.25 6.16 -2.35
CA GLU A 10 10.02 6.53 -3.05
C GLU A 10 8.85 5.62 -2.65
N TRP A 11 7.67 6.21 -2.43
CA TRP A 11 6.44 5.48 -2.15
C TRP A 11 5.94 4.71 -3.37
N ALA A 12 5.19 3.64 -3.15
CA ALA A 12 4.48 2.97 -4.23
C ALA A 12 3.46 3.92 -4.87
N LYS A 13 3.34 3.84 -6.20
CA LYS A 13 2.38 4.63 -6.98
C LYS A 13 1.16 3.79 -7.32
N LEU A 14 -0.02 4.28 -6.94
CA LEU A 14 -1.29 3.60 -7.17
C LEU A 14 -1.48 3.27 -8.65
N SER A 15 -1.18 4.20 -9.56
CA SER A 15 -1.31 3.98 -11.01
C SER A 15 -0.41 2.88 -11.58
N GLN A 16 0.63 2.47 -10.85
CA GLN A 16 1.59 1.45 -11.29
C GLN A 16 1.29 0.05 -10.74
N LEU A 17 0.41 -0.04 -9.74
CA LEU A 17 0.08 -1.30 -9.07
C LEU A 17 -1.06 -2.02 -9.77
N LYS A 18 -1.03 -3.35 -9.72
CA LYS A 18 -2.08 -4.23 -10.24
C LYS A 18 -2.29 -5.45 -9.34
N LEU A 19 -3.40 -6.15 -9.57
CA LEU A 19 -3.70 -7.43 -8.95
C LEU A 19 -2.50 -8.39 -9.05
N GLY A 20 -2.11 -8.98 -7.91
CA GLY A 20 -1.03 -9.94 -7.80
C GLY A 20 0.36 -9.35 -7.57
N ASP A 21 0.55 -8.04 -7.75
CA ASP A 21 1.81 -7.39 -7.35
C ASP A 21 2.01 -7.49 -5.83
N ARG A 22 3.25 -7.39 -5.38
CA ARG A 22 3.59 -7.42 -3.96
C ARG A 22 3.98 -6.04 -3.48
N ILE A 23 3.54 -5.69 -2.28
CA ILE A 23 3.90 -4.43 -1.61
C ILE A 23 4.40 -4.70 -0.20
N ALA A 24 5.32 -3.87 0.27
CA ALA A 24 5.76 -3.84 1.65
C ALA A 24 5.10 -2.66 2.38
N THR A 25 4.63 -2.89 3.59
CA THR A 25 4.06 -1.90 4.50
C THR A 25 5.06 -1.50 5.58
N ASP A 26 4.94 -0.28 6.10
CA ASP A 26 5.77 0.20 7.19
C ASP A 26 5.27 -0.25 8.58
N GLY A 27 5.94 0.25 9.62
CA GLY A 27 5.65 -0.07 11.00
C GLY A 27 4.39 0.61 11.56
N ASP A 28 3.90 1.67 10.92
CA ASP A 28 2.81 2.51 11.42
C ASP A 28 1.44 1.94 11.06
N PHE A 29 1.38 0.97 10.12
CA PHE A 29 0.16 0.21 9.86
C PHE A 29 -0.28 -0.62 11.08
N THR A 30 -1.58 -0.61 11.35
CA THR A 30 -2.24 -1.44 12.37
C THR A 30 -2.91 -2.66 11.71
N CYS A 31 -3.77 -3.41 12.42
CA CYS A 31 -4.53 -4.53 11.84
C CYS A 31 -3.70 -5.71 11.31
N GLY A 32 -2.55 -5.99 11.92
CA GLY A 32 -1.73 -7.18 11.62
C GLY A 32 -0.82 -7.06 10.39
N ILE A 33 -0.84 -5.93 9.68
CA ILE A 33 -0.06 -5.73 8.45
C ILE A 33 1.21 -4.90 8.66
N SER A 34 1.56 -4.52 9.89
CA SER A 34 2.82 -3.80 10.19
C SER A 34 4.06 -4.57 9.72
N ASN A 35 4.95 -3.92 8.96
CA ASN A 35 6.20 -4.49 8.44
C ASN A 35 6.01 -5.82 7.68
N LYS A 36 4.97 -5.92 6.83
CA LYS A 36 4.64 -7.12 6.07
C LYS A 36 4.86 -6.91 4.58
N THR A 37 5.02 -8.03 3.86
CA THR A 37 4.88 -8.06 2.40
C THR A 37 3.60 -8.79 2.04
N LEU A 38 2.72 -8.12 1.32
CA LEU A 38 1.37 -8.58 0.99
C LEU A 38 1.18 -8.58 -0.53
N ALA A 39 0.37 -9.51 -1.01
CA ALA A 39 -0.09 -9.49 -2.40
C ALA A 39 -1.30 -8.57 -2.51
N ILE A 40 -1.33 -7.77 -3.57
CA ILE A 40 -2.48 -6.93 -3.91
C ILE A 40 -3.59 -7.83 -4.45
N GLU A 41 -4.78 -7.65 -3.89
CA GLU A 41 -6.02 -8.25 -4.35
C GLU A 41 -6.92 -7.20 -5.03
N ARG A 42 -8.00 -7.66 -5.66
CA ARG A 42 -8.97 -6.81 -6.35
C ARG A 42 -10.38 -7.35 -6.23
N ASP A 43 -11.32 -6.47 -5.95
CA ASP A 43 -12.76 -6.72 -6.01
C ASP A 43 -13.48 -5.60 -6.81
N ASP A 44 -14.80 -5.52 -6.67
CA ASP A 44 -15.66 -4.52 -7.32
C ASP A 44 -15.44 -3.10 -6.78
N HIS A 45 -14.80 -2.94 -5.62
CA HIS A 45 -14.48 -1.65 -5.00
C HIS A 45 -13.09 -1.15 -5.37
N GLY A 46 -12.14 -2.03 -5.69
CA GLY A 46 -10.82 -1.62 -6.19
C GLY A 46 -9.68 -2.55 -5.81
N LEU A 47 -8.46 -2.02 -5.83
CA LEU A 47 -7.27 -2.72 -5.34
C LEU A 47 -7.18 -2.60 -3.82
N TYR A 48 -6.90 -3.71 -3.15
CA TYR A 48 -6.77 -3.74 -1.70
C TYR A 48 -5.68 -4.72 -1.25
N VAL A 49 -5.31 -4.64 0.02
CA VAL A 49 -4.63 -5.73 0.73
C VAL A 49 -5.48 -6.21 1.90
N PRO A 50 -5.60 -7.53 2.12
CA PRO A 50 -6.33 -8.06 3.26
C PRO A 50 -5.58 -7.76 4.56
N CYS A 51 -6.35 -7.48 5.62
CA CYS A 51 -5.87 -7.31 6.99
C CYS A 51 -6.77 -8.07 7.97
N ASP A 52 -6.39 -8.09 9.25
CA ASP A 52 -7.15 -8.81 10.28
C ASP A 52 -8.55 -8.20 10.55
N GLU A 53 -8.79 -6.97 10.08
CA GLU A 53 -10.05 -6.23 10.24
C GLU A 53 -10.86 -6.10 8.94
N GLY A 54 -10.41 -6.74 7.83
CA GLY A 54 -11.09 -6.68 6.53
C GLY A 54 -10.13 -6.36 5.38
N ASN A 55 -10.45 -5.32 4.59
CA ASN A 55 -9.71 -4.92 3.40
C ASN A 55 -9.20 -3.48 3.53
N HIS A 56 -7.90 -3.25 3.33
CA HIS A 56 -7.32 -1.92 3.15
C HIS A 56 -7.26 -1.57 1.66
N TYR A 57 -8.21 -0.77 1.19
CA TYR A 57 -8.22 -0.27 -0.18
C TYR A 57 -7.10 0.75 -0.40
N LEU A 58 -6.36 0.58 -1.49
CA LEU A 58 -5.13 1.34 -1.75
C LEU A 58 -5.42 2.78 -2.19
N ASP A 59 -6.56 3.04 -2.80
CA ASP A 59 -6.99 4.40 -3.18
C ASP A 59 -7.22 5.30 -1.95
N GLY A 60 -7.77 4.75 -0.87
CA GLY A 60 -7.92 5.45 0.41
C GLY A 60 -6.59 5.69 1.15
N GLN A 61 -5.52 5.01 0.76
CA GLN A 61 -4.17 5.18 1.32
C GLN A 61 -3.32 6.18 0.51
N ALA A 62 -3.80 6.61 -0.66
CA ALA A 62 -3.09 7.55 -1.53
C ALA A 62 -3.34 9.00 -1.10
N ASP A 63 -2.33 9.62 -0.47
CA ASP A 63 -2.44 10.94 0.17
C ASP A 63 -2.66 12.09 -0.85
N ASP A 64 -2.05 11.97 -2.03
CA ASP A 64 -2.23 12.90 -3.16
C ASP A 64 -3.00 12.27 -4.34
N GLY A 65 -3.66 11.15 -4.09
CA GLY A 65 -4.32 10.34 -5.12
C GLY A 65 -3.38 9.44 -5.93
N GLU A 66 -2.07 9.47 -5.67
CA GLU A 66 -1.09 8.64 -6.38
C GLU A 66 -0.11 7.92 -5.44
N HIS A 67 0.48 8.58 -4.45
CA HIS A 67 1.54 8.02 -3.61
C HIS A 67 0.99 7.38 -2.34
N LEU A 68 1.26 6.09 -2.17
CA LEU A 68 0.80 5.29 -1.03
C LEU A 68 1.75 5.44 0.15
N VAL A 69 1.40 6.32 1.09
CA VAL A 69 2.27 6.62 2.25
C VAL A 69 2.46 5.36 3.11
N GLY A 70 3.72 5.05 3.41
CA GLY A 70 4.11 3.87 4.19
C GLY A 70 4.08 2.57 3.40
N ILE A 71 3.88 2.63 2.08
CA ILE A 71 3.83 1.46 1.20
C ILE A 71 4.92 1.56 0.12
N TRP A 72 5.56 0.44 -0.17
CA TRP A 72 6.57 0.30 -1.20
C TRP A 72 6.31 -0.87 -2.13
N PRO A 73 6.77 -0.83 -3.39
CA PRO A 73 6.85 -2.02 -4.23
C PRO A 73 7.76 -3.07 -3.57
N ALA A 74 7.38 -4.35 -3.69
CA ALA A 74 8.15 -5.50 -3.25
C ALA A 74 8.20 -6.56 -4.37
N GLU A 75 9.28 -7.35 -4.39
CA GLU A 75 9.43 -8.49 -5.30
C GLU A 75 8.58 -9.70 -4.88
#